data_AF-F7HC42-F1
#
_entry.id   AF-F7HC42-F1
#
_cell.length_a   1.000
_cell.length_b   1.000
_cell.length_c   1.000
_cell.angle_alpha   90.00
_cell.angle_beta   90.00
_cell.angle_gamma   90.00
#
_symmetry.space_group_name_H-M   'P 1'
#
loop_
_entity.id
_entity.type
_entity.pdbx_description
1 polymer ?
#
loop_
_entity_poly.entity_id
_entity_poly.type
_entity_poly.pdbx_seq_one_letter_code
_entity_poly.pdbx_strand_id
1 'polypeptide(L)'
;MAGLTDVQRLQARVEELERWVYGPGGARGSRKVADGLVKVQVALGNIASKRERVKILYKKIEDLIKYLDPEYIDRIAIPDASKLQFILAEEQFILSQVALLEQVNALVPMLDSAHIKESYSVTQAGVQWHDLDSLPPLPPGSNKPPTSASQVARITAVPEHAARLQHLAQIHIQQQDQCVEITEESKALLEEYNKTTMLLSKQFVQWDELLCQLEAAKQVKPAEE
;
A
#
# COMPACT_ATOMS: atom_id res chain seq x y z
N MET A 1 92.39 31.40 67.55
CA MET A 1 91.56 32.62 67.38
C MET A 1 90.50 32.49 66.28
N ALA A 2 90.75 31.83 65.14
CA ALA A 2 89.77 31.67 64.05
C ALA A 2 88.54 30.79 64.37
N GLY A 3 88.70 29.76 65.21
CA GLY A 3 87.57 28.89 65.60
C GLY A 3 86.48 29.61 66.41
N LEU A 4 86.83 30.69 67.14
CA LEU A 4 85.84 31.45 67.92
C LEU A 4 84.95 32.33 67.02
N THR A 5 85.51 32.85 65.93
CA THR A 5 84.77 33.74 65.00
C THR A 5 83.79 32.99 64.12
N ASP A 6 84.12 31.76 63.71
CA ASP A 6 83.22 30.91 62.93
C ASP A 6 82.06 30.38 63.78
N VAL A 7 82.32 30.06 65.06
CA VAL A 7 81.28 29.69 66.01
C VAL A 7 80.33 30.85 66.25
N GLN A 8 80.83 32.08 66.44
CA GLN A 8 79.98 33.28 66.58
C GLN A 8 79.13 33.56 65.34
N ARG A 9 79.68 33.38 64.13
CA ARG A 9 78.93 33.56 62.87
C ARG A 9 77.85 32.50 62.70
N LEU A 10 78.15 31.25 63.01
CA LEU A 10 77.17 30.16 62.99
C LEU A 10 76.08 30.40 64.03
N GLN A 11 76.44 30.87 65.23
CA GLN A 11 75.50 31.24 66.28
C GLN A 11 74.53 32.34 65.82
N ALA A 12 75.03 33.40 65.18
CA ALA A 12 74.19 34.47 64.66
C ALA A 12 73.20 34.00 63.57
N ARG A 13 73.64 33.11 62.66
CA ARG A 13 72.76 32.51 61.64
C ARG A 13 71.73 31.56 62.26
N VAL A 14 72.11 30.81 63.29
CA VAL A 14 71.19 29.94 64.03
C VAL A 14 70.16 30.78 64.77
N GLU A 15 70.56 31.87 65.43
CA GLU A 15 69.65 32.80 66.09
C GLU A 15 68.70 33.50 65.11
N GLU A 16 69.16 33.88 63.92
CA GLU A 16 68.29 34.43 62.87
C GLU A 16 67.27 33.40 62.36
N LEU A 17 67.71 32.15 62.15
CA LEU A 17 66.83 31.06 61.74
C LEU A 17 65.85 30.68 62.84
N GLU A 18 66.28 30.65 64.10
CA GLU A 18 65.42 30.43 65.26
C GLU A 18 64.40 31.57 65.42
N ARG A 19 64.79 32.82 65.16
CA ARG A 19 63.87 33.97 65.18
C ARG A 19 62.86 33.90 64.04
N TRP A 20 63.26 33.43 62.85
CA TRP A 20 62.35 33.21 61.72
C TRP A 20 61.36 32.07 61.96
N VAL A 21 61.79 30.97 62.57
CA VAL A 21 60.94 29.79 62.78
C VAL A 21 60.09 29.92 64.04
N TYR A 22 60.66 30.38 65.15
CA TYR A 22 60.03 30.39 66.48
C TYR A 22 59.58 31.77 66.96
N GLY A 23 60.07 32.87 66.39
CA GLY A 23 59.78 34.23 66.85
C GLY A 23 60.54 34.59 68.14
N PRO A 24 60.32 35.79 68.74
CA PRO A 24 61.17 36.37 69.79
C PRO A 24 61.18 35.62 71.14
N GLY A 25 60.39 34.56 71.29
CA GLY A 25 60.40 33.70 72.46
C GLY A 25 60.53 32.27 71.99
N GLY A 26 61.74 31.68 72.13
CA GLY A 26 62.15 30.35 71.65
C GLY A 26 61.39 29.16 72.22
N ALA A 27 60.06 29.23 72.29
CA ALA A 27 59.19 28.10 72.53
C ALA A 27 59.15 27.26 71.25
N ARG A 28 59.60 26.01 71.34
CA ARG A 28 59.60 25.02 70.26
C ARG A 28 58.16 24.67 69.84
N GLY A 29 57.51 25.59 69.13
CA GLY A 29 56.14 25.46 68.67
C GLY A 29 56.08 24.55 67.46
N SER A 30 55.97 23.23 67.69
CA SER A 30 55.71 22.19 66.68
C SER A 30 54.41 22.42 65.86
N ARG A 31 53.67 23.49 66.12
CA ARG A 31 52.29 23.70 65.66
C ARG A 31 52.17 24.41 64.31
N LYS A 32 53.12 25.25 63.86
CA LYS A 32 52.92 26.04 62.62
C LYS A 32 52.76 25.18 61.35
N VAL A 33 53.55 24.12 61.22
CA VAL A 33 53.46 23.19 60.07
C VAL A 33 52.23 22.29 60.19
N ALA A 34 51.91 21.82 61.40
CA ALA A 34 50.70 21.04 61.66
C ALA A 34 49.43 21.86 61.40
N ASP A 35 49.37 23.11 61.86
CA ASP A 35 48.27 24.04 61.61
C ASP A 35 48.16 24.41 60.13
N GLY A 36 49.29 24.57 59.44
CA GLY A 36 49.34 24.76 57.99
C GLY A 36 48.79 23.55 57.23
N LEU A 37 49.17 22.34 57.64
CA LEU A 37 48.67 21.09 57.08
C LEU A 37 47.16 20.93 57.34
N VAL A 38 46.67 21.26 58.54
CA VAL A 38 45.24 21.27 58.86
C VAL A 38 44.48 22.28 58.01
N LYS A 39 45.02 23.49 57.80
CA LYS A 39 44.42 24.49 56.89
C LYS A 39 44.36 24.01 55.45
N VAL A 40 45.42 23.39 54.95
CA VAL A 40 45.46 22.81 53.59
C VAL A 40 44.47 21.65 53.49
N GLN A 41 44.38 20.78 54.50
CA GLN A 41 43.41 19.69 54.57
C GLN A 41 41.97 20.20 54.54
N VAL A 42 41.66 21.24 55.31
CA VAL A 42 40.33 21.88 55.31
C VAL A 42 40.04 22.55 53.97
N ALA A 43 41.01 23.25 53.38
CA ALA A 43 40.86 23.86 52.06
C ALA A 43 40.61 22.82 50.96
N LEU A 44 41.39 21.72 50.95
CA LEU A 44 41.20 20.59 50.05
C LEU A 44 39.84 19.92 50.24
N GLY A 45 39.40 19.71 51.49
CA GLY A 45 38.07 19.17 51.79
C GLY A 45 36.93 20.08 51.32
N ASN A 46 37.09 21.40 51.45
CA ASN A 46 36.14 22.37 50.93
C ASN A 46 36.10 22.40 49.40
N ILE A 47 37.24 22.23 48.72
CA ILE A 47 37.29 22.15 47.25
C ILE A 47 36.65 20.86 46.75
N ALA A 48 36.96 19.73 47.38
CA ALA A 48 36.40 18.43 47.04
C ALA A 48 34.87 18.40 47.24
N SER A 49 34.38 18.88 48.38
CA SER A 49 32.93 18.95 48.65
C SER A 49 32.19 19.90 47.71
N LYS A 50 32.75 21.07 47.38
CA LYS A 50 32.18 21.98 46.38
C LYS A 50 32.10 21.32 45.00
N ARG A 51 33.15 20.61 44.57
CA ARG A 51 33.18 19.86 43.31
C ARG A 51 32.06 18.82 43.25
N GLU A 52 31.85 18.05 44.32
CA GLU A 52 30.76 17.07 44.36
C GLU A 52 29.37 17.70 44.38
N ARG A 53 29.18 18.80 45.12
CA ARG A 53 27.91 19.55 45.10
C ARG A 53 27.58 20.08 43.71
N VAL A 54 28.57 20.63 43.01
CA VAL A 54 28.42 21.11 41.63
C VAL A 54 28.06 19.94 40.70
N LYS A 55 28.73 18.79 40.82
CA LYS A 55 28.43 17.58 40.03
C LYS A 55 27.01 17.06 40.25
N ILE A 56 26.53 17.04 41.49
CA ILE A 56 25.14 16.65 41.81
C ILE A 56 24.15 17.66 41.20
N LEU A 57 24.45 18.97 41.28
CA LEU A 57 23.61 20.00 40.68
C LEU A 57 23.54 19.87 39.16
N TYR A 58 24.66 19.63 38.47
CA TYR A 58 24.65 19.41 37.02
C TYR A 58 23.82 18.19 36.62
N LYS A 59 23.91 17.07 37.36
CA LYS A 59 23.03 15.92 37.13
C LYS A 59 21.56 16.25 37.37
N LYS A 60 21.25 16.96 38.45
CA LYS A 60 19.88 17.41 38.74
C LYS A 60 19.34 18.39 37.70
N ILE A 61 20.18 19.25 37.13
CA ILE A 61 19.81 20.16 36.03
C ILE A 61 19.47 19.35 34.79
N GLU A 62 20.24 18.31 34.47
CA GLU A 62 19.94 17.42 33.34
C GLU A 62 18.59 16.71 33.52
N ASP A 63 18.30 16.23 34.74
CA ASP A 63 17.00 15.63 35.06
C ASP A 63 15.88 16.69 35.01
N LEU A 64 16.10 17.88 35.57
CA LEU A 64 15.16 19.00 35.50
C LEU A 64 14.85 19.38 34.05
N ILE A 65 15.85 19.45 33.16
CA ILE A 65 15.62 19.73 31.74
C ILE A 65 14.70 18.68 31.10
N LYS A 66 14.84 17.39 31.46
CA LYS A 66 13.94 16.32 30.98
C LYS A 66 12.51 16.47 31.51
N TYR A 67 12.36 16.90 32.76
CA TYR A 67 11.03 17.13 33.36
C TYR A 67 10.40 18.49 32.99
N LEU A 68 11.19 19.47 32.54
CA LEU A 68 10.67 20.75 32.05
C LEU A 68 10.25 20.70 30.58
N ASP A 69 10.50 19.60 29.85
CA ASP A 69 10.00 19.41 28.50
C ASP A 69 8.48 19.18 28.54
N PRO A 70 7.66 20.12 28.03
CA PRO A 70 6.20 20.00 28.04
C PRO A 70 5.71 18.74 27.30
N GLU A 71 6.44 18.31 26.27
CA GLU A 71 6.05 17.12 25.50
C GLU A 71 6.28 15.80 26.27
N TYR A 72 7.19 15.78 27.24
CA TYR A 72 7.52 14.58 27.99
C TYR A 72 6.46 14.26 29.06
N ILE A 73 5.97 15.28 29.76
CA ILE A 73 4.93 15.12 30.80
C ILE A 73 3.57 14.80 30.17
N ASP A 74 3.21 15.48 29.07
CA ASP A 74 1.91 15.28 28.41
C ASP A 74 1.78 13.91 27.71
N ARG A 75 2.90 13.32 27.26
CA ARG A 75 2.90 11.98 26.64
C ARG A 75 2.84 10.84 27.65
N ILE A 76 3.36 11.03 28.87
CA ILE A 76 3.45 9.94 29.89
C ILE A 76 2.26 9.94 30.83
N ALA A 77 1.67 11.10 31.11
CA ALA A 77 0.63 11.24 32.11
C ALA A 77 -0.69 11.71 31.50
N ILE A 78 -1.24 10.99 30.53
CA ILE A 78 -2.68 11.12 30.25
C ILE A 78 -3.40 10.70 31.54
N PRO A 79 -4.12 11.60 32.24
CA PRO A 79 -4.80 11.27 33.47
C PRO A 79 -5.84 10.17 33.22
N ASP A 80 -6.02 9.24 34.17
CA ASP A 80 -6.93 8.10 33.98
C ASP A 80 -8.39 8.55 33.74
N ALA A 81 -8.79 9.69 34.30
CA ALA A 81 -10.07 10.32 33.98
C ALA A 81 -10.19 10.74 32.51
N SER A 82 -9.11 11.26 31.91
CA SER A 82 -9.07 11.65 30.49
C SER A 82 -9.08 10.43 29.57
N LYS A 83 -8.43 9.33 29.96
CA LYS A 83 -8.50 8.05 29.22
C LYS A 83 -9.94 7.52 29.17
N LEU A 84 -10.66 7.59 30.30
CA LEU A 84 -12.05 7.15 30.36
C LEU A 84 -12.97 8.01 29.48
N GLN A 85 -12.79 9.33 29.49
CA GLN A 85 -13.53 10.22 28.60
C GLN A 85 -13.20 9.97 27.13
N PHE A 86 -11.93 9.70 26.80
CA PHE A 86 -11.50 9.36 25.45
C PHE A 86 -12.14 8.05 24.96
N ILE A 87 -12.16 7.02 25.79
CA ILE A 87 -12.80 5.73 25.47
C ILE A 87 -14.30 5.90 25.25
N LEU A 88 -15.00 6.68 26.09
CA LEU A 88 -16.43 6.93 25.93
C LEU A 88 -16.73 7.80 24.70
N ALA A 89 -15.90 8.81 24.44
CA ALA A 89 -16.05 9.67 23.26
C ALA A 89 -15.81 8.90 21.95
N GLU A 90 -14.86 7.97 21.95
CA GLU A 90 -14.52 7.13 20.80
C GLU A 90 -15.22 5.77 20.78
N GLU A 91 -16.13 5.49 21.73
CA GLU A 91 -16.79 4.18 21.86
C GLU A 91 -17.41 3.72 20.54
N GLN A 92 -18.17 4.61 19.90
CA GLN A 92 -18.82 4.33 18.62
C GLN A 92 -17.81 4.10 17.49
N PHE A 93 -16.69 4.84 17.49
CA PHE A 93 -15.62 4.65 16.52
C PHE A 93 -14.98 3.28 16.69
N ILE A 94 -14.61 2.90 17.92
CA ILE A 94 -14.01 1.59 18.23
C ILE A 94 -14.97 0.46 17.85
N LEU A 95 -16.25 0.55 18.21
CA LEU A 95 -17.26 -0.45 17.85
C LEU A 95 -17.43 -0.58 16.33
N SER A 96 -17.44 0.55 15.60
CA SER A 96 -17.54 0.53 14.14
C SER A 96 -16.31 -0.13 13.48
N GLN A 97 -15.11 0.12 14.01
CA GLN A 97 -13.87 -0.48 13.54
C GLN A 97 -13.83 -1.97 13.82
N VAL A 98 -14.32 -2.42 14.99
CA VAL A 98 -14.43 -3.85 15.32
C VAL A 98 -15.40 -4.56 14.37
N ALA A 99 -16.57 -3.99 14.10
CA ALA A 99 -17.53 -4.58 13.17
C ALA A 99 -16.97 -4.70 11.74
N LEU A 100 -16.21 -3.70 11.29
CA LEU A 100 -15.53 -3.75 9.99
C LEU A 100 -14.41 -4.80 9.99
N LEU A 101 -13.64 -4.89 11.08
CA LEU A 101 -12.56 -5.87 11.22
C LEU A 101 -13.12 -7.31 11.22
N GLU A 102 -14.26 -7.55 11.86
CA GLU A 102 -14.96 -8.84 11.83
C GLU A 102 -15.38 -9.24 10.41
N GLN A 103 -15.90 -8.30 9.63
CA GLN A 103 -16.23 -8.53 8.21
C GLN A 103 -14.99 -8.87 7.41
N VAL A 104 -13.90 -8.11 7.59
CA VAL A 104 -12.63 -8.40 6.90
C VAL A 104 -12.12 -9.78 7.29
N ASN A 105 -12.12 -10.12 8.58
CA ASN A 105 -11.66 -11.42 9.05
C ASN A 105 -12.53 -12.58 8.52
N ALA A 106 -13.84 -12.40 8.40
CA ALA A 106 -14.74 -13.38 7.78
C ALA A 106 -14.46 -13.60 6.29
N LEU A 107 -13.94 -12.58 5.59
CA LEU A 107 -13.61 -12.62 4.17
C LEU A 107 -12.18 -13.14 3.89
N VAL A 108 -11.27 -13.11 4.87
CA VAL A 108 -9.88 -13.63 4.72
C VAL A 108 -9.83 -15.05 4.13
N PRO A 109 -10.64 -16.02 4.57
CA PRO A 109 -10.61 -17.38 4.01
C PRO A 109 -11.02 -17.46 2.53
N MET A 110 -11.73 -16.47 1.98
CA MET A 110 -12.08 -16.45 0.56
C MET A 110 -10.85 -16.21 -0.33
N LEU A 111 -9.84 -15.52 0.18
CA LEU A 111 -8.57 -15.28 -0.53
C LEU A 111 -7.75 -16.56 -0.68
N ASP A 112 -7.90 -17.50 0.26
CA ASP A 112 -7.23 -18.80 0.23
C ASP A 112 -8.04 -19.89 -0.50
N SER A 113 -9.21 -19.55 -1.04
CA SER A 113 -10.07 -20.53 -1.71
C SER A 113 -9.38 -21.12 -2.94
N ALA A 114 -9.43 -22.46 -3.07
CA ALA A 114 -8.75 -23.20 -4.13
C ALA A 114 -9.15 -22.74 -5.54
N HIS A 115 -10.44 -22.39 -5.72
CA HIS A 115 -11.01 -21.92 -6.98
C HIS A 115 -10.36 -20.63 -7.51
N ILE A 116 -9.85 -19.77 -6.62
CA ILE A 116 -9.13 -18.55 -7.01
C ILE A 116 -7.61 -18.78 -6.96
N LYS A 117 -7.10 -19.64 -6.06
CA LYS A 117 -5.66 -19.98 -5.98
C LYS A 117 -5.08 -20.61 -7.23
N GLU A 118 -5.87 -21.43 -7.92
CA GLU A 118 -5.42 -22.04 -9.16
C GLU A 118 -5.23 -20.99 -10.26
N SER A 119 -5.90 -19.84 -10.18
CA SER A 119 -5.83 -18.74 -11.17
C SER A 119 -4.49 -18.02 -11.25
N TYR A 120 -3.76 -17.90 -10.13
CA TYR A 120 -2.55 -17.09 -10.07
C TYR A 120 -1.30 -17.86 -10.52
N SER A 121 -1.33 -19.19 -10.47
CA SER A 121 -0.16 -20.03 -10.79
C SER A 121 0.11 -20.13 -12.31
N VAL A 122 -0.90 -19.88 -13.15
CA VAL A 122 -0.78 -20.02 -14.62
C VAL A 122 -0.41 -18.70 -15.31
N THR A 123 -0.64 -17.54 -14.67
CA THR A 123 -0.27 -16.24 -15.25
C THR A 123 1.24 -15.95 -15.20
N GLN A 124 2.02 -16.70 -14.42
CA GLN A 124 3.49 -16.58 -14.42
C GLN A 124 4.15 -17.29 -15.62
N ALA A 125 3.40 -18.11 -16.37
CA ALA A 125 3.85 -18.77 -17.59
C ALA A 125 3.24 -18.11 -18.84
N GLY A 126 3.62 -16.86 -19.14
CA GLY A 126 3.61 -16.37 -20.52
C GLY A 126 2.45 -15.49 -20.99
N VAL A 127 1.90 -14.59 -20.16
CA VAL A 127 1.08 -13.48 -20.69
C VAL A 127 1.93 -12.22 -20.82
N GLN A 128 2.54 -12.06 -22.00
CA GLN A 128 3.23 -10.84 -22.42
C GLN A 128 2.17 -9.79 -22.81
N TRP A 129 1.77 -8.96 -21.86
CA TRP A 129 0.74 -7.91 -22.01
C TRP A 129 1.13 -6.73 -22.94
N HIS A 130 2.18 -6.86 -23.75
CA HIS A 130 2.72 -5.76 -24.54
C HIS A 130 2.09 -5.58 -25.93
N ASP A 131 1.22 -6.49 -26.39
CA ASP A 131 0.64 -6.43 -27.75
C ASP A 131 -0.77 -5.82 -27.84
N LEU A 132 -1.42 -5.45 -26.72
CA LEU A 132 -2.79 -4.93 -26.74
C LEU A 132 -2.91 -3.44 -27.13
N ASP A 133 -1.82 -2.67 -27.09
CA ASP A 133 -1.83 -1.24 -27.47
C ASP A 133 -1.63 -1.01 -28.98
N SER A 134 -1.45 -2.06 -29.79
CA SER A 134 -1.10 -1.93 -31.22
C SER A 134 -2.20 -2.36 -32.21
N LEU A 135 -3.43 -2.66 -31.76
CA LEU A 135 -4.49 -3.06 -32.69
C LEU A 135 -5.15 -1.85 -33.38
N PRO A 136 -5.32 -1.87 -34.72
CA PRO A 136 -5.89 -0.76 -35.47
C PRO A 136 -7.39 -0.57 -35.20
N PRO A 137 -7.93 0.66 -35.31
CA PRO A 137 -9.35 0.90 -35.09
C PRO A 137 -10.20 0.25 -36.18
N LEU A 138 -11.16 -0.59 -35.77
CA LEU A 138 -12.15 -1.23 -36.64
C LEU A 138 -13.22 -0.21 -37.12
N PRO A 139 -13.79 -0.41 -38.32
CA PRO A 139 -14.67 0.56 -38.97
C PRO A 139 -16.03 0.72 -38.25
N PRO A 140 -16.64 1.92 -38.32
CA PRO A 140 -17.89 2.23 -37.63
C PRO A 140 -19.07 1.64 -38.41
N GLY A 141 -19.70 0.59 -37.89
CA GLY A 141 -20.91 0.06 -38.53
C GLY A 141 -21.51 -1.25 -38.02
N SER A 142 -21.05 -1.84 -36.91
CA SER A 142 -21.68 -3.05 -36.37
C SER A 142 -22.40 -2.76 -35.04
N ASN A 143 -23.72 -2.94 -35.03
CA ASN A 143 -24.61 -2.81 -33.87
C ASN A 143 -24.44 -3.96 -32.87
N LYS A 144 -23.21 -4.34 -32.49
CA LYS A 144 -22.96 -5.30 -31.40
C LYS A 144 -22.43 -4.55 -30.16
N PRO A 145 -23.02 -4.76 -28.97
CA PRO A 145 -22.52 -4.14 -27.75
C PRO A 145 -21.10 -4.63 -27.42
N PRO A 146 -20.20 -3.78 -26.87
CA PRO A 146 -18.79 -4.08 -26.65
C PRO A 146 -18.53 -5.02 -25.45
N THR A 147 -19.54 -5.76 -25.00
CA THR A 147 -19.54 -6.40 -23.69
C THR A 147 -18.86 -7.78 -23.70
N SER A 148 -18.91 -8.52 -24.81
CA SER A 148 -18.44 -9.91 -24.83
C SER A 148 -16.91 -10.06 -24.84
N ALA A 149 -16.16 -9.23 -25.56
CA ALA A 149 -14.70 -9.35 -25.62
C ALA A 149 -14.02 -8.99 -24.28
N SER A 150 -14.53 -7.96 -23.59
CA SER A 150 -14.01 -7.53 -22.29
C SER A 150 -14.42 -8.47 -21.14
N GLN A 151 -15.59 -9.12 -21.24
CA GLN A 151 -16.02 -10.13 -20.26
C GLN A 151 -15.23 -11.44 -20.38
N VAL A 152 -14.89 -11.88 -21.60
CA VAL A 152 -14.08 -13.09 -21.80
C VAL A 152 -12.70 -12.96 -21.13
N ALA A 153 -12.09 -11.77 -21.18
CA ALA A 153 -10.82 -11.49 -20.51
C ALA A 153 -10.90 -11.48 -18.97
N ARG A 154 -12.09 -11.25 -18.38
CA ARG A 154 -12.29 -11.30 -16.91
C ARG A 154 -12.55 -12.72 -16.39
N ILE A 155 -12.93 -13.65 -17.26
CA ILE A 155 -13.31 -15.03 -16.90
C ILE A 155 -12.13 -16.00 -17.03
N THR A 156 -10.99 -15.57 -17.60
CA THR A 156 -9.76 -16.38 -17.72
C THR A 156 -9.05 -16.66 -16.38
N ALA A 157 -9.64 -16.29 -15.25
CA ALA A 157 -9.08 -16.46 -13.91
C ALA A 157 -9.43 -17.81 -13.26
N VAL A 158 -9.71 -18.88 -14.00
CA VAL A 158 -9.69 -20.26 -13.47
C VAL A 158 -9.09 -21.16 -14.56
N PRO A 159 -7.83 -21.62 -14.43
CA PRO A 159 -7.13 -22.23 -15.55
C PRO A 159 -7.69 -23.60 -15.93
N GLU A 160 -8.25 -24.34 -14.98
CA GLU A 160 -8.85 -25.64 -15.22
C GLU A 160 -10.05 -25.57 -16.19
N HIS A 161 -10.81 -24.47 -16.14
CA HIS A 161 -11.94 -24.24 -17.02
C HIS A 161 -11.60 -23.40 -18.26
N ALA A 162 -10.46 -22.71 -18.26
CA ALA A 162 -10.03 -21.85 -19.36
C ALA A 162 -9.88 -22.63 -20.68
N ALA A 163 -9.24 -23.80 -20.66
CA ALA A 163 -9.05 -24.61 -21.87
C ALA A 163 -10.38 -25.09 -22.47
N ARG A 164 -11.32 -25.55 -21.62
CA ARG A 164 -12.66 -25.98 -22.06
C ARG A 164 -13.47 -24.80 -22.59
N LEU A 165 -13.39 -23.65 -21.93
CA LEU A 165 -14.09 -22.44 -22.36
C LEU A 165 -13.55 -21.90 -23.67
N GLN A 166 -12.22 -21.90 -23.86
CA GLN A 166 -11.58 -21.48 -25.11
C GLN A 166 -11.98 -22.40 -26.26
N HIS A 167 -11.97 -23.72 -26.04
CA HIS A 167 -12.43 -24.69 -27.03
C HIS A 167 -13.92 -24.51 -27.37
N LEU A 168 -14.76 -24.29 -26.36
CA LEU A 168 -16.19 -24.03 -26.57
C LEU A 168 -16.43 -22.71 -27.31
N ALA A 169 -15.68 -21.66 -27.00
CA ALA A 169 -15.75 -20.38 -27.71
C ALA A 169 -15.38 -20.55 -29.19
N GLN A 170 -14.34 -21.33 -29.48
CA GLN A 170 -13.97 -21.65 -30.87
C GLN A 170 -15.08 -22.39 -31.61
N ILE A 171 -15.70 -23.40 -30.98
CA ILE A 171 -16.84 -24.10 -31.56
C ILE A 171 -18.02 -23.15 -31.79
N HIS A 172 -18.31 -22.28 -30.83
CA HIS A 172 -19.41 -21.33 -30.96
C HIS A 172 -19.21 -20.36 -32.12
N ILE A 173 -17.99 -19.85 -32.34
CA ILE A 173 -17.67 -19.00 -33.50
C ILE A 173 -17.93 -19.77 -34.79
N GLN A 174 -17.43 -21.00 -34.89
CA GLN A 174 -17.64 -21.83 -36.08
C GLN A 174 -19.12 -22.14 -36.33
N GLN A 175 -19.88 -22.47 -35.28
CA GLN A 175 -21.32 -22.70 -35.37
C GLN A 175 -22.08 -21.44 -35.78
N GLN A 176 -21.64 -20.27 -35.33
CA GLN A 176 -22.24 -19.00 -35.69
C GLN A 176 -22.04 -18.69 -37.18
N ASP A 177 -20.83 -18.89 -37.70
CA ASP A 177 -20.53 -18.68 -39.11
C ASP A 177 -21.32 -19.67 -39.99
N GLN A 178 -21.34 -20.96 -39.62
CA GLN A 178 -22.14 -21.99 -40.29
C GLN A 178 -23.63 -21.69 -40.28
N CYS A 179 -24.16 -21.18 -39.16
CA CYS A 179 -25.57 -20.84 -39.06
C CYS A 179 -25.94 -19.70 -40.01
N VAL A 180 -25.08 -18.70 -40.14
CA VAL A 180 -25.28 -17.58 -41.08
C VAL A 180 -25.27 -18.08 -42.51
N GLU A 181 -24.25 -18.87 -42.89
CA GLU A 181 -24.11 -19.42 -44.25
C GLU A 181 -25.33 -20.25 -44.65
N ILE A 182 -25.73 -21.23 -43.83
CA ILE A 182 -26.90 -22.07 -44.09
C ILE A 182 -28.18 -21.23 -44.18
N THR A 183 -28.32 -20.20 -43.34
CA THR A 183 -29.50 -19.32 -43.35
C THR A 183 -29.56 -18.50 -44.65
N GLU A 184 -28.43 -18.00 -45.12
CA GLU A 184 -28.33 -17.24 -46.37
C GLU A 184 -28.60 -18.13 -47.59
N GLU A 185 -28.03 -19.33 -47.65
CA GLU A 185 -28.31 -20.31 -48.70
C GLU A 185 -29.79 -20.70 -48.75
N SER A 186 -30.40 -20.99 -47.60
CA SER A 186 -31.83 -21.33 -47.50
C SER A 186 -32.72 -20.18 -47.99
N LYS A 187 -32.38 -18.93 -47.63
CA LYS A 187 -33.09 -17.75 -48.15
C LYS A 187 -32.95 -17.60 -49.66
N ALA A 188 -31.75 -17.79 -50.20
CA ALA A 188 -31.51 -17.70 -51.63
C ALA A 188 -32.33 -18.75 -52.40
N LEU A 189 -32.36 -19.99 -51.92
CA LEU A 189 -33.15 -21.05 -52.51
C LEU A 189 -34.66 -20.77 -52.43
N LEU A 190 -35.14 -20.22 -51.31
CA LEU A 190 -36.52 -19.80 -51.15
C LEU A 190 -36.90 -18.66 -52.12
N GLU A 191 -35.99 -17.71 -52.33
CA GLU A 191 -36.17 -16.65 -53.32
C GLU A 191 -36.26 -17.19 -54.75
N GLU A 192 -35.42 -18.16 -55.12
CA GLU A 192 -35.49 -18.82 -56.42
C GLU A 192 -36.79 -19.61 -56.60
N TYR A 193 -37.21 -20.35 -55.57
CA TYR A 193 -38.49 -21.06 -55.59
C TYR A 193 -39.68 -20.09 -55.75
N ASN A 194 -39.67 -18.97 -55.05
CA ASN A 194 -40.70 -17.95 -55.18
C ASN A 194 -40.70 -17.32 -56.57
N LYS A 195 -39.53 -17.03 -57.15
CA LYS A 195 -39.41 -16.53 -58.53
C LYS A 195 -39.98 -17.52 -59.53
N THR A 196 -39.59 -18.79 -59.46
CA THR A 196 -40.07 -19.83 -60.39
C THR A 196 -41.58 -20.02 -60.27
N THR A 197 -42.12 -20.07 -59.05
CA THR A 197 -43.57 -20.16 -58.78
C THR A 197 -44.33 -18.95 -59.36
N MET A 198 -43.79 -17.74 -59.20
CA MET A 198 -44.38 -16.53 -59.80
C MET A 198 -44.38 -16.57 -61.33
N LEU A 199 -43.28 -17.02 -61.96
CA LEU A 199 -43.23 -17.14 -63.42
C LEU A 199 -44.20 -18.21 -63.93
N LEU A 200 -44.27 -19.37 -63.27
CA LEU A 200 -45.22 -20.42 -63.61
C LEU A 200 -46.66 -19.94 -63.48
N SER A 201 -46.99 -19.23 -62.39
CA SER A 201 -48.33 -18.66 -62.19
C SER A 201 -48.70 -17.66 -63.29
N LYS A 202 -47.77 -16.80 -63.69
CA LYS A 202 -47.97 -15.88 -64.82
C LYS A 202 -48.18 -16.62 -66.13
N GLN A 203 -47.43 -17.69 -66.39
CA GLN A 203 -47.61 -18.49 -67.61
C GLN A 203 -48.98 -19.17 -67.64
N PHE A 204 -49.45 -19.72 -66.51
CA PHE A 204 -50.79 -20.30 -66.44
C PHE A 204 -51.89 -19.29 -66.74
N VAL A 205 -51.81 -18.07 -66.19
CA VAL A 205 -52.79 -17.01 -66.47
C VAL A 205 -52.76 -16.60 -67.95
N GLN A 206 -51.57 -16.47 -68.54
CA GLN A 206 -51.45 -16.15 -69.97
C GLN A 206 -52.02 -17.24 -70.87
N TRP A 207 -51.80 -18.51 -70.53
CA TRP A 207 -52.37 -19.63 -71.28
C TRP A 207 -53.88 -19.71 -71.12
N ASP A 208 -54.40 -19.44 -69.92
CA ASP A 208 -55.85 -19.39 -69.65
C ASP A 208 -56.51 -18.25 -70.47
N GLU A 209 -55.91 -17.06 -70.48
CA GLU A 209 -56.40 -15.93 -71.29
C GLU A 209 -56.37 -16.25 -72.79
N LEU A 210 -55.29 -16.87 -73.29
CA LEU A 210 -55.19 -17.29 -74.69
C LEU A 210 -56.25 -18.35 -75.05
N LEU A 211 -56.48 -19.33 -74.18
CA LEU A 211 -57.52 -20.35 -74.36
C LEU A 211 -58.91 -19.71 -74.40
N CYS A 212 -59.23 -18.81 -73.48
CA CYS A 212 -60.50 -18.07 -73.48
C CYS A 212 -60.70 -17.26 -74.78
N GLN A 213 -59.65 -16.60 -75.28
CA GLN A 213 -59.72 -15.85 -76.55
C GLN A 213 -60.01 -16.76 -77.74
N LEU A 214 -59.35 -17.93 -77.82
CA LEU A 214 -59.58 -18.91 -78.87
C LEU A 214 -60.99 -19.51 -78.82
N GLU A 215 -61.50 -19.80 -77.61
CA GLU A 215 -62.86 -20.27 -77.39
C GLU A 215 -63.91 -19.23 -77.81
N ALA A 216 -63.71 -17.96 -77.42
CA ALA A 216 -64.59 -16.86 -77.81
C ALA A 216 -64.60 -16.66 -79.33
N ALA A 217 -63.43 -16.65 -79.99
CA ALA A 217 -63.34 -16.55 -81.45
C ALA A 217 -64.06 -17.70 -82.17
N LYS A 218 -64.08 -18.90 -81.57
CA LYS A 218 -64.82 -20.05 -82.09
C LYS A 218 -66.34 -19.90 -81.92
N GLN A 219 -66.80 -19.28 -80.84
CA GLN A 219 -68.23 -19.00 -80.58
C GLN A 219 -68.77 -17.84 -81.42
N VAL A 220 -67.92 -16.92 -81.90
CA VAL A 220 -68.30 -15.73 -82.68
C VAL A 220 -68.42 -16.01 -84.18
N LYS A 221 -68.13 -17.24 -84.66
CA LYS A 221 -68.49 -17.60 -86.04
C LYS A 221 -70.03 -17.61 -86.17
N PRO A 222 -70.64 -16.74 -86.99
CA PRO A 222 -72.08 -16.71 -87.13
C PRO A 222 -72.55 -18.02 -87.76
N ALA A 223 -73.72 -18.48 -87.33
CA ALA A 223 -74.54 -19.39 -88.11
C ALA A 223 -74.82 -18.70 -89.45
N GLU A 224 -74.08 -19.07 -90.49
CA GLU A 224 -74.47 -18.78 -91.87
C GLU A 224 -75.46 -19.87 -92.28
N GLU A 225 -76.75 -19.51 -92.26
CA GLU A 225 -77.76 -19.99 -93.21
C GLU A 225 -77.43 -19.49 -94.63
#